data_AF-A0A9D2AMW3-F1
#
_entry.id   AF-A0A9D2AMW3-F1
#
_cell.length_a   1.000
_cell.length_b   1.000
_cell.length_c   1.000
_cell.angle_alpha   90.00
_cell.angle_beta   90.00
_cell.angle_gamma   90.00
#
_symmetry.space_group_name_H-M   'P 1'
#
loop_
_entity.id
_entity.type
_entity.pdbx_description
1 polymer ?
#
loop_
_entity_poly.entity_id
_entity_poly.type
_entity_poly.pdbx_seq_one_letter_code
_entity_poly.pdbx_strand_id
1 'polypeptide(L)'
;MQKIDGFHKNTVQYNRAFSEMLRPAKEQLKHLSPDNIAQRSGAVFYEENAVLELQSLNQRVRITVPEYTCSPKLEEWHQLVSLHYLALADGTAVSEQIITFGGLKDGLIRGSK
;
A
#
# COMPACT_ATOMS: atom_id res chain seq x y z
N MET A 1 -29.72 31.48 12.29
CA MET A 1 -28.69 31.14 11.28
C MET A 1 -27.43 30.71 12.01
N GLN A 2 -27.15 29.40 12.02
CA GLN A 2 -25.88 28.86 12.49
C GLN A 2 -24.79 29.24 11.49
N LYS A 3 -23.69 29.82 11.97
CA LYS A 3 -22.44 29.86 11.20
C LYS A 3 -21.62 28.65 11.61
N ILE A 4 -21.56 27.66 10.72
CA ILE A 4 -20.67 26.53 10.81
C ILE A 4 -19.60 26.80 9.76
N ASP A 5 -18.46 27.36 10.17
CA ASP A 5 -17.29 27.50 9.30
C ASP A 5 -16.05 27.14 10.09
N GLY A 6 -16.03 25.88 10.55
CA GLY A 6 -14.81 25.20 10.95
C GLY A 6 -14.00 24.82 9.71
N PHE A 7 -13.46 25.82 9.02
CA PHE A 7 -12.49 25.62 7.95
C PHE A 7 -11.31 24.82 8.53
N HIS A 8 -11.18 23.57 8.09
CA HIS A 8 -10.08 22.68 8.42
C HIS A 8 -8.75 23.36 8.07
N LYS A 9 -8.09 23.95 9.08
CA LYS A 9 -6.64 24.15 9.08
C LYS A 9 -6.01 22.76 9.21
N ASN A 10 -5.76 22.10 8.09
CA ASN A 10 -4.84 20.97 8.05
C ASN A 10 -3.93 21.06 6.83
N THR A 11 -3.27 22.22 6.72
CA THR A 11 -2.12 22.38 5.85
C THR A 11 -0.93 21.71 6.53
N VAL A 12 -0.59 20.50 6.06
CA VAL A 12 0.71 19.84 6.20
C VAL A 12 1.18 19.70 7.65
N GLN A 13 0.45 18.91 8.45
CA GLN A 13 1.06 18.31 9.63
C GLN A 13 2.06 17.27 9.13
N TYR A 14 3.37 17.53 9.26
CA TYR A 14 4.43 16.57 8.98
C TYR A 14 4.15 15.29 9.78
N ASN A 15 3.65 14.27 9.09
CA ASN A 15 3.31 13.01 9.71
C ASN A 15 4.59 12.22 9.90
N ARG A 16 5.22 12.44 11.07
CA ARG A 16 6.47 11.78 11.44
C ARG A 16 6.33 10.26 11.41
N ALA A 17 5.18 9.72 11.85
CA ALA A 17 4.94 8.28 11.84
C ALA A 17 4.94 7.73 10.41
N PHE A 18 4.21 8.37 9.49
CA PHE A 18 4.24 8.01 8.08
C PHE A 18 5.67 8.04 7.50
N SER A 19 6.40 9.13 7.75
CA SER A 19 7.77 9.31 7.21
C SER A 19 8.73 8.23 7.71
N GLU A 20 8.66 7.88 9.00
CA GLU A 20 9.49 6.83 9.59
C GLU A 20 9.13 5.43 9.09
N MET A 21 7.86 5.16 8.78
CA MET A 21 7.42 3.88 8.23
C MET A 21 7.64 3.77 6.72
N LEU A 22 7.61 4.88 5.98
CA LEU A 22 7.81 4.89 4.53
C LEU A 22 9.23 4.45 4.16
N ARG A 23 10.23 4.90 4.92
CA ARG A 23 11.64 4.58 4.69
C ARG A 23 11.92 3.07 4.68
N PRO A 24 11.61 2.28 5.73
CA PRO A 24 11.85 0.84 5.73
C PRO A 24 11.02 0.11 4.68
N ALA A 25 9.79 0.55 4.39
CA ALA A 25 8.97 -0.05 3.34
C ALA A 25 9.64 0.04 1.95
N LYS A 26 10.18 1.23 1.61
CA LYS A 26 10.94 1.40 0.36
C LYS A 26 12.24 0.61 0.37
N GLU A 27 12.95 0.58 1.49
CA GLU A 27 14.22 -0.14 1.59
C GLU A 27 14.05 -1.65 1.40
N GLN A 28 13.01 -2.24 2.01
CA GLN A 28 12.67 -3.64 1.80
C GLN A 28 12.43 -3.96 0.31
N LEU A 29 11.71 -3.10 -0.40
CA LEU A 29 11.45 -3.29 -1.82
C LEU A 29 12.72 -3.21 -2.67
N LYS A 30 13.67 -2.34 -2.34
CA LYS A 30 14.95 -2.25 -3.06
C LYS A 30 15.79 -3.53 -2.97
N HIS A 31 15.58 -4.33 -1.93
CA HIS A 31 16.27 -5.63 -1.78
C HIS A 31 15.65 -6.75 -2.63
N LEU A 32 14.50 -6.51 -3.27
CA LEU A 32 13.80 -7.47 -4.12
C LEU A 32 13.90 -7.02 -5.58
N SER A 33 14.00 -7.97 -6.52
CA SER A 33 13.87 -7.61 -7.94
C SER A 33 12.41 -7.23 -8.26
N PRO A 34 12.17 -6.29 -9.19
CA PRO A 34 10.81 -5.94 -9.61
C PRO A 34 10.01 -7.14 -10.12
N ASP A 35 10.65 -8.07 -10.82
CA ASP A 35 10.04 -9.33 -11.26
C ASP A 35 9.58 -10.21 -10.09
N ASN A 36 10.41 -10.33 -9.05
CA ASN A 36 10.06 -11.10 -7.85
C ASN A 36 8.87 -10.46 -7.11
N ILE A 37 8.86 -9.13 -7.03
CA ILE A 37 7.75 -8.37 -6.43
C ILE A 37 6.47 -8.62 -7.24
N ALA A 38 6.51 -8.47 -8.56
CA ALA A 38 5.36 -8.70 -9.44
C ALA A 38 4.81 -10.12 -9.30
N GLN A 39 5.69 -11.13 -9.38
CA GLN A 39 5.30 -12.53 -9.25
C GLN A 39 4.60 -12.84 -7.92
N ARG A 40 5.10 -12.28 -6.81
CA ARG A 40 4.58 -12.59 -5.47
C ARG A 40 3.32 -11.80 -5.10
N SER A 41 3.18 -10.60 -5.65
CA SER A 41 2.08 -9.68 -5.30
C SER A 41 0.93 -9.68 -6.30
N GLY A 42 1.08 -10.35 -7.44
CA GLY A 42 0.12 -10.26 -8.55
C GLY A 42 0.13 -8.89 -9.24
N ALA A 43 1.12 -8.03 -8.96
CA ALA A 43 1.35 -6.82 -9.72
C ALA A 43 1.93 -7.16 -11.10
N VAL A 44 1.72 -6.26 -12.07
CA VAL A 44 2.34 -6.36 -13.40
C VAL A 44 3.57 -5.45 -13.42
N PHE A 45 4.73 -6.00 -13.79
CA PHE A 45 5.94 -5.22 -14.01
C PHE A 45 6.09 -4.87 -15.49
N TYR A 46 6.17 -3.57 -15.77
CA TYR A 46 6.46 -3.00 -17.08
C TYR A 46 7.93 -2.57 -17.11
N GLU A 47 8.79 -3.46 -17.63
CA GLU A 47 10.24 -3.25 -17.67
C GLU A 47 10.60 -2.01 -18.52
N GLU A 48 9.84 -1.74 -19.59
CA GLU A 48 10.11 -0.65 -20.53
C GLU A 48 10.08 0.74 -19.87
N ASN A 49 9.30 0.89 -18.80
CA ASN A 49 9.14 2.14 -18.06
C ASN A 49 9.57 2.02 -16.59
N ALA A 50 10.07 0.85 -16.17
CA ALA A 50 10.36 0.51 -14.79
C ALA A 50 9.18 0.80 -13.84
N VAL A 51 7.99 0.28 -14.16
CA VAL A 51 6.75 0.52 -13.38
C VAL A 51 6.12 -0.78 -12.92
N LEU A 52 5.75 -0.85 -11.64
CA LEU A 52 4.85 -1.85 -11.09
C LEU A 52 3.41 -1.32 -11.10
N GLU A 53 2.47 -2.09 -11.64
CA GLU A 53 1.04 -1.75 -11.64
C GLU A 53 0.25 -2.78 -10.83
N LEU A 54 -0.60 -2.30 -9.92
CA LEU A 54 -1.53 -3.14 -9.16
C LEU A 54 -2.91 -2.48 -9.04
N GLN A 55 -3.93 -3.30 -8.84
CA GLN A 55 -5.25 -2.83 -8.42
C GLN A 55 -5.30 -2.75 -6.89
N SER A 56 -5.66 -1.59 -6.36
CA SER A 56 -5.77 -1.35 -4.91
C SER A 56 -6.95 -0.41 -4.62
N LEU A 57 -7.86 -0.83 -3.74
CA LEU A 57 -9.06 -0.04 -3.37
C LEU A 57 -9.84 0.50 -4.57
N ASN A 58 -10.07 -0.36 -5.57
CA ASN A 58 -10.73 -0.02 -6.84
C ASN A 58 -10.04 1.09 -7.65
N GLN A 59 -8.75 1.33 -7.41
CA GLN A 59 -7.92 2.21 -8.20
C GLN A 59 -6.68 1.48 -8.73
N ARG A 60 -6.34 1.77 -9.98
CA ARG A 60 -5.10 1.29 -10.60
C ARG A 60 -3.94 2.16 -10.12
N VAL A 61 -3.04 1.57 -9.34
CA VAL A 61 -1.86 2.24 -8.78
C VAL A 61 -0.63 1.83 -9.59
N ARG A 62 0.12 2.82 -10.05
CA ARG A 62 1.41 2.68 -10.73
C ARG A 62 2.53 3.14 -9.83
N ILE A 63 3.57 2.34 -9.69
CA ILE A 63 4.67 2.57 -8.76
C ILE A 63 5.97 2.52 -9.55
N THR A 64 6.71 3.63 -9.60
CA THR A 64 7.99 3.71 -10.32
C THR A 64 9.09 3.00 -9.55
N VAL A 65 10.01 2.35 -10.25
CA VAL A 65 11.22 1.73 -9.69
C VAL A 65 12.43 2.54 -10.17
N PRO A 66 13.45 2.79 -9.32
CA PRO A 66 13.61 2.32 -7.93
C PRO A 66 13.08 3.26 -6.85
N GLU A 67 12.45 4.39 -7.19
CA GLU A 67 12.06 5.41 -6.20
C GLU A 67 10.79 5.04 -5.42
N TYR A 68 10.00 4.07 -5.89
CA TYR A 68 8.72 3.63 -5.34
C TYR A 68 7.76 4.81 -5.13
N THR A 69 7.52 5.57 -6.19
CA THR A 69 6.58 6.71 -6.20
C THR A 69 5.27 6.30 -6.84
N CYS A 70 4.14 6.57 -6.16
CA CYS A 70 2.81 6.16 -6.61
C CYS A 70 2.15 7.21 -7.52
N SER A 71 1.51 6.73 -8.59
CA SER A 71 0.65 7.49 -9.49
C SER A 71 -0.66 6.72 -9.72
N PRO A 72 -1.85 7.34 -9.59
CA PRO A 72 -2.07 8.72 -9.16
C PRO A 72 -1.57 8.96 -7.73
N LYS A 73 -1.48 10.23 -7.32
CA LYS A 73 -1.06 10.59 -5.96
C LYS A 73 -2.06 10.00 -4.97
N LEU A 74 -1.58 9.10 -4.12
CA LEU A 74 -2.37 8.45 -3.08
C LEU A 74 -2.35 9.27 -1.78
N GLU A 75 -3.31 8.98 -0.91
CA GLU A 75 -3.23 9.36 0.50
C GLU A 75 -2.05 8.62 1.17
N GLU A 76 -1.43 9.23 2.18
CA GLU A 76 -0.19 8.75 2.82
C GLU A 76 -0.29 7.29 3.29
N TRP A 77 -1.33 6.96 4.05
CA TRP A 77 -1.49 5.60 4.57
C TRP A 77 -1.83 4.60 3.48
N HIS A 78 -2.62 5.00 2.49
CA HIS A 78 -2.90 4.13 1.34
C HIS A 78 -1.62 3.82 0.54
N GLN A 79 -0.75 4.81 0.33
CA GLN A 79 0.58 4.59 -0.24
C GLN A 79 1.39 3.62 0.61
N LEU A 80 1.43 3.83 1.93
CA LEU A 80 2.22 3.00 2.83
C LEU A 80 1.77 1.53 2.83
N VAL A 81 0.46 1.29 2.90
CA VAL A 81 -0.13 -0.06 2.84
C VAL A 81 0.19 -0.73 1.50
N SER A 82 0.11 0.01 0.40
CA SER A 82 0.44 -0.53 -0.93
C SER A 82 1.90 -0.98 -1.01
N LEU A 83 2.85 -0.19 -0.48
CA LEU A 83 4.26 -0.57 -0.47
C LEU A 83 4.56 -1.75 0.47
N HIS A 84 3.94 -1.81 1.64
CA HIS A 84 4.08 -2.95 2.56
C HIS A 84 3.52 -4.24 1.94
N TYR A 85 2.38 -4.15 1.27
CA TYR A 85 1.81 -5.28 0.56
C TYR A 85 2.80 -5.85 -0.45
N LEU A 86 3.42 -5.00 -1.28
CA LEU A 86 4.43 -5.45 -2.24
C LEU A 86 5.65 -6.11 -1.59
N ALA A 87 6.10 -5.60 -0.44
CA ALA A 87 7.27 -6.12 0.26
C ALA A 87 7.00 -7.48 0.93
N LEU A 88 5.78 -7.65 1.45
CA LEU A 88 5.38 -8.82 2.25
C LEU A 88 4.69 -9.91 1.45
N ALA A 89 4.18 -9.60 0.26
CA ALA A 89 3.47 -10.57 -0.57
C ALA A 89 4.31 -11.84 -0.74
N ASP A 90 3.71 -13.01 -0.50
CA ASP A 90 4.42 -14.30 -0.43
C ASP A 90 4.12 -15.21 -1.63
N GLY A 91 3.38 -14.70 -2.62
CA GLY A 91 2.94 -15.48 -3.77
C GLY A 91 1.67 -16.30 -3.51
N THR A 92 1.02 -16.14 -2.36
CA THR A 92 -0.31 -16.71 -2.13
C THR A 92 -1.28 -16.14 -3.16
N ALA A 93 -1.83 -17.02 -4.00
CA ALA A 93 -2.78 -16.62 -5.03
C ALA A 93 -4.01 -15.95 -4.40
N VAL A 94 -4.45 -14.86 -5.03
CA VAL A 94 -5.71 -14.18 -4.67
C VAL A 94 -6.84 -15.18 -4.90
N SER A 95 -7.47 -15.63 -3.81
CA SER A 95 -8.63 -16.51 -3.90
C SER A 95 -9.85 -15.70 -4.31
N GLU A 96 -10.59 -16.18 -5.32
CA GLU A 96 -11.90 -15.62 -5.70
C GLU A 96 -13.00 -15.93 -4.67
N GLN A 97 -12.70 -16.80 -3.70
CA GLN A 97 -13.65 -17.16 -2.66
C GLN A 97 -13.75 -16.03 -1.64
N ILE A 98 -14.97 -15.53 -1.46
CA ILE A 98 -15.32 -14.67 -0.32
C ILE A 98 -15.14 -15.50 0.94
N ILE A 99 -14.05 -15.27 1.66
CA ILE A 99 -13.84 -15.86 2.96
C ILE A 99 -14.67 -15.10 3.99
N THR A 100 -15.45 -15.82 4.79
CA THR A 100 -16.10 -15.21 5.95
C THR A 100 -15.03 -14.85 6.97
N PHE A 101 -15.22 -13.70 7.61
CA PHE A 101 -14.29 -13.14 8.60
C PHE A 101 -13.92 -14.11 9.73
N GLY A 102 -14.82 -15.05 10.08
CA GLY A 102 -14.60 -16.10 11.07
C GLY A 102 -13.83 -17.34 10.58
N GLY A 103 -13.48 -17.41 9.30
CA GLY A 103 -12.73 -18.53 8.70
C GLY A 103 -11.21 -18.34 8.69
N LEU A 104 -10.72 -17.16 9.09
CA LEU A 104 -9.28 -16.90 9.22
C LEU A 104 -8.76 -17.55 10.50
N LYS A 105 -7.80 -18.47 10.37
CA LYS A 105 -7.31 -19.34 11.46
C LYS A 105 -6.81 -18.60 12.72
N ASP A 106 -6.34 -17.35 12.56
CA ASP A 106 -5.87 -16.52 13.69
C ASP A 106 -6.82 -15.38 14.07
N GLY A 107 -7.93 -15.22 13.35
CA GLY A 107 -8.76 -14.01 13.44
C GLY A 107 -7.95 -12.71 13.20
N LEU A 108 -8.63 -11.58 13.24
CA LEU A 108 -7.94 -10.30 13.48
C LEU A 108 -7.80 -10.18 14.99
N ILE A 109 -6.56 -10.13 15.50
CA ILE A 109 -6.27 -9.79 16.89
C ILE A 109 -7.09 -8.55 17.27
N ARG A 110 -8.20 -8.75 17.98
CA ARG A 110 -8.93 -7.67 18.62
C ARG A 110 -8.17 -7.36 19.90
N GLY A 111 -7.67 -6.14 20.03
CA GLY A 111 -7.01 -5.69 21.24
C GLY A 111 -7.86 -6.04 22.46
N SER A 112 -7.36 -6.93 23.31
CA SER A 112 -7.89 -7.11 24.65
C SER A 112 -7.51 -5.88 25.47
N LYS A 113 -8.50 -5.33 26.19
CA LYS A 113 -8.27 -4.30 27.22
C LYS A 113 -7.42 -4.83 28.36
#